data_AF-A0A2V9JIS1-F1
#
_entry.id   AF-A0A2V9JIS1-F1
#
_cell.length_a   1.000
_cell.length_b   1.000
_cell.length_c   1.000
_cell.angle_alpha   90.00
_cell.angle_beta   90.00
_cell.angle_gamma   90.00
#
_symmetry.space_group_name_H-M   'P 1'
#
loop_
_entity.id
_entity.type
_entity.pdbx_description
1 polymer ?
#
loop_
_entity_poly.entity_id
_entity_poly.type
_entity_poly.pdbx_seq_one_letter_code
_entity_poly.pdbx_strand_id
1 'polypeptide(L)'
;MMTAWRDYFVLGIQGLIFFYFITLNGLYLVLLLLSAAWCRRYKKKAALHPIDFDALESLKRLIPPVTLIVPAYNEERVIAQSVRSLLGIEYPRIQIAVINDGSTDNTLEELTRSH
;
A
#
# COMPACT_ATOMS: atom_id res chain seq x y z
N MET A 1 35.29 -56.13 18.54
CA MET A 1 36.14 -55.63 17.42
C MET A 1 35.31 -55.18 16.20
N MET A 2 34.19 -55.83 15.87
CA MET A 2 33.33 -55.46 14.70
C MET A 2 32.45 -54.20 14.89
N THR A 3 32.34 -53.64 16.10
CA THR A 3 31.55 -52.43 16.39
C THR A 3 32.35 -51.14 16.22
N ALA A 4 33.66 -51.16 16.52
CA ALA A 4 34.51 -49.97 16.49
C ALA A 4 34.55 -49.29 15.12
N TRP A 5 34.57 -50.05 14.03
CA TRP A 5 34.53 -49.48 12.68
C TRP A 5 33.21 -48.76 12.37
N ARG A 6 32.08 -49.27 12.90
CA ARG A 6 30.77 -48.61 12.79
C ARG A 6 30.76 -47.32 13.59
N ASP A 7 31.38 -47.31 14.76
CA ASP A 7 31.46 -46.13 15.63
C ASP A 7 32.29 -45.00 14.98
N TYR A 8 33.46 -45.32 14.41
CA TYR A 8 34.26 -44.34 13.65
C TYR A 8 33.54 -43.80 12.42
N PHE A 9 32.79 -44.65 11.72
CA PHE A 9 31.99 -44.25 10.57
C PHE A 9 30.86 -43.29 10.97
N VAL A 10 30.13 -43.62 12.04
CA VAL A 10 29.05 -42.77 12.58
C VAL A 10 29.60 -41.42 13.07
N LEU A 11 30.74 -41.42 13.76
CA LEU A 11 31.40 -40.18 14.21
C LEU A 11 31.81 -39.28 13.03
N GLY A 12 32.32 -39.86 11.94
CA GLY A 12 32.66 -39.12 10.73
C GLY A 12 31.45 -38.45 10.09
N ILE A 13 30.34 -39.19 9.96
CA ILE A 13 29.08 -38.65 9.44
C ILE A 13 28.53 -37.55 10.34
N GLN A 14 28.54 -37.77 11.65
CA GLN A 14 28.05 -36.80 12.63
C GLN A 14 28.86 -35.50 12.58
N GLY A 15 30.19 -35.58 12.46
CA GLY A 15 31.06 -34.42 12.28
C GLY A 15 30.74 -33.63 11.00
N LEU A 16 30.47 -34.32 9.89
CA LEU A 16 30.09 -33.68 8.62
C LEU A 16 28.74 -32.95 8.76
N ILE A 17 27.74 -33.60 9.36
CA ILE A 17 26.42 -32.99 9.61
C ILE A 17 26.55 -31.75 10.51
N PHE A 18 27.34 -31.82 11.57
CA PHE A 18 27.57 -30.67 12.46
C PHE A 18 28.28 -29.52 11.74
N PHE A 19 29.32 -29.82 10.95
CA PHE A 19 30.01 -28.81 10.16
C PHE A 19 29.05 -28.13 9.19
N TYR A 20 28.27 -28.90 8.43
CA TYR A 20 27.24 -28.38 7.53
C TYR A 20 26.22 -27.50 8.28
N PHE A 21 25.70 -27.97 9.41
CA PHE A 21 24.74 -27.23 10.23
C PHE A 21 25.31 -25.89 10.71
N ILE A 22 26.55 -25.87 11.21
CA ILE A 22 27.21 -24.65 11.68
C ILE A 22 27.46 -23.69 10.52
N THR A 23 27.96 -24.17 9.38
CA THR A 23 28.20 -23.32 8.20
C THR A 23 26.90 -22.70 7.70
N LEU A 24 25.84 -23.49 7.57
CA LEU A 24 24.55 -23.03 7.05
C LEU A 24 23.84 -22.05 8.01
N ASN A 25 23.78 -22.37 9.30
CA ASN A 25 23.20 -21.46 10.29
C ASN A 25 24.05 -20.20 10.48
N GLY A 26 25.38 -20.33 10.43
CA GLY A 26 26.30 -19.19 10.46
C GLY A 26 26.09 -18.25 9.26
N LEU A 27 25.95 -18.80 8.06
CA LEU A 27 25.62 -18.04 6.86
C LEU A 27 24.27 -17.31 7.00
N TYR A 28 23.23 -17.99 7.46
CA TYR A 28 21.93 -17.36 7.71
C TYR A 28 22.01 -16.27 8.79
N LEU A 29 22.77 -16.48 9.85
CA LEU A 29 22.98 -15.48 10.89
C LEU A 29 23.69 -14.25 10.33
N VAL A 30 24.71 -14.42 9.49
CA VAL A 30 25.40 -13.31 8.82
C VAL A 30 24.44 -12.54 7.92
N LEU A 31 23.65 -13.23 7.10
CA LEU A 31 22.63 -12.59 6.25
C LEU A 31 21.60 -11.82 7.08
N LEU A 32 21.15 -12.39 8.20
CA LEU A 32 20.22 -11.74 9.12
C LEU A 32 20.84 -10.47 9.73
N LEU A 33 22.10 -10.53 10.18
CA LEU A 33 22.80 -9.38 10.75
C LEU A 33 23.05 -8.29 9.71
N LEU A 34 23.44 -8.66 8.48
CA LEU A 34 23.58 -7.72 7.37
C LEU A 34 22.25 -7.06 7.05
N SER A 35 21.17 -7.84 6.92
CA SER A 35 19.82 -7.36 6.69
C SER A 35 19.36 -6.43 7.83
N ALA A 36 19.56 -6.82 9.09
CA ALA A 36 19.21 -6.00 10.25
C ALA A 36 20.04 -4.71 10.31
N ALA A 37 21.34 -4.77 10.03
CA ALA A 37 22.20 -3.59 9.98
C ALA A 37 21.79 -2.66 8.84
N TRP A 38 21.45 -3.22 7.67
CA TRP A 38 20.98 -2.47 6.52
C TRP A 38 19.62 -1.84 6.80
N CYS A 39 18.68 -2.59 7.35
CA CYS A 39 17.37 -2.09 7.78
C CYS A 39 17.50 -1.01 8.87
N ARG A 40 18.38 -1.16 9.86
CA ARG A 40 18.64 -0.12 10.88
C ARG A 40 19.25 1.13 10.25
N ARG A 41 20.21 0.99 9.33
CA ARG A 41 20.80 2.12 8.59
C ARG A 41 19.78 2.78 7.65
N TYR A 42 18.94 1.97 6.99
CA TYR A 42 17.90 2.43 6.10
C TYR A 42 16.79 3.14 6.87
N LYS A 43 16.35 2.63 8.02
CA LYS A 43 15.44 3.34 8.93
C LYS A 43 16.03 4.65 9.45
N LYS A 44 17.33 4.69 9.78
CA LYS A 44 18.00 5.96 10.15
C LYS A 44 18.08 6.95 9.00
N LYS A 45 18.30 6.50 7.75
CA LYS A 45 18.30 7.36 6.55
C LYS A 45 16.89 7.73 6.06
N ALA A 46 15.91 6.85 6.20
CA ALA A 46 14.49 7.09 5.91
C ALA A 46 13.81 7.91 7.00
N ALA A 47 14.36 7.99 8.21
CA ALA A 47 13.99 8.99 9.20
C ALA A 47 14.56 10.38 8.88
N LEU A 48 15.61 10.46 8.04
CA LEU A 48 16.22 11.71 7.56
C LEU A 48 15.60 12.20 6.24
N HIS A 49 15.09 11.28 5.41
CA HIS A 49 14.12 11.59 4.35
C HIS A 49 12.77 11.01 4.75
N PRO A 50 11.99 11.70 5.60
CA PRO A 50 10.54 11.57 5.52
C PRO A 50 10.19 11.66 4.04
N ILE A 51 9.22 10.87 3.58
CA ILE A 51 8.54 11.18 2.33
C ILE A 51 8.31 12.70 2.35
N ASP A 52 8.96 13.42 1.44
CA ASP A 52 9.04 14.87 1.52
C ASP A 52 7.65 15.39 1.20
N PHE A 53 6.84 15.57 2.24
CA PHE A 53 5.43 15.91 2.11
C PHE A 53 5.30 17.24 1.37
N ASP A 54 6.30 18.14 1.51
CA ASP A 54 6.41 19.38 0.76
C ASP A 54 6.66 19.13 -0.74
N ALA A 55 7.46 18.12 -1.09
CA ALA A 55 7.65 17.68 -2.48
C ALA A 55 6.38 17.05 -3.08
N LEU A 56 5.65 16.26 -2.29
CA LEU A 56 4.33 15.73 -2.68
C LEU A 56 3.27 16.82 -2.84
N GLU A 57 3.29 17.82 -1.97
CA GLU A 57 2.39 18.96 -2.03
C GLU A 57 2.69 19.85 -3.25
N SER A 58 3.96 20.01 -3.61
CA SER A 58 4.34 20.68 -4.85
C SER A 58 3.98 19.87 -6.09
N LEU A 59 4.01 18.53 -6.06
CA LEU A 59 3.44 17.69 -7.13
C LEU A 59 1.92 17.84 -7.26
N LYS A 60 1.16 18.05 -6.17
CA LYS A 60 -0.29 18.34 -6.24
C LYS A 60 -0.59 19.64 -7.00
N ARG A 61 0.35 20.59 -7.09
CA ARG A 61 0.18 21.80 -7.91
C ARG A 61 0.23 21.48 -9.40
N LEU A 62 0.99 20.47 -9.80
CA LEU A 62 1.10 20.00 -11.20
C LEU A 62 -0.12 19.21 -11.67
N ILE A 63 -0.94 18.71 -10.75
CA ILE A 63 -2.19 18.02 -11.07
C ILE A 63 -3.20 19.08 -11.56
N PRO A 64 -3.71 19.00 -12.81
CA PRO A 64 -4.62 20.00 -13.35
C PRO A 64 -5.97 20.00 -12.61
N PRO A 65 -6.68 21.14 -12.51
CA PRO A 65 -8.05 21.12 -12.02
C PRO A 65 -8.97 20.37 -13.00
N VAL A 66 -9.94 19.63 -12.48
CA VAL A 66 -10.92 18.87 -13.28
C VAL A 66 -12.33 19.28 -12.88
N THR A 67 -13.17 19.55 -13.89
CA THR A 67 -14.61 19.78 -13.70
C THR A 67 -15.38 18.57 -14.23
N LEU A 68 -16.13 17.91 -13.36
CA LEU A 68 -17.01 16.80 -13.69
C LEU A 68 -18.43 17.32 -13.91
N ILE A 69 -18.95 17.13 -15.12
CA ILE A 69 -20.31 17.51 -15.48
C ILE A 69 -21.19 16.26 -15.40
N VAL A 70 -22.27 16.32 -14.63
CA VAL A 70 -23.16 15.19 -14.35
C VAL A 70 -24.57 15.56 -14.80
N PRO A 71 -25.03 15.08 -15.98
CA PRO A 71 -26.42 15.24 -16.37
C PRO A 71 -27.31 14.36 -15.47
N ALA A 72 -28.41 14.92 -14.99
CA ALA A 72 -29.39 14.24 -14.16
C ALA A 72 -30.79 14.44 -14.78
N TYR A 73 -31.40 13.34 -15.22
CA TYR A 73 -32.77 13.31 -15.74
C TYR A 73 -33.53 12.17 -15.08
N ASN A 74 -34.59 12.49 -14.34
CA ASN A 74 -35.43 11.52 -13.65
C ASN A 74 -34.65 10.52 -12.75
N GLU A 75 -33.73 11.05 -11.94
CA GLU A 75 -32.84 10.30 -11.05
C GLU A 75 -33.20 10.41 -9.55
N GLU A 76 -34.45 10.75 -9.18
CA GLU A 76 -34.84 11.03 -7.78
C GLU A 76 -34.40 9.93 -6.78
N ARG A 77 -34.34 8.66 -7.22
CA ARG A 77 -34.00 7.53 -6.35
C ARG A 77 -32.50 7.34 -6.12
N VAL A 78 -31.65 7.86 -7.01
CA VAL A 78 -30.21 7.56 -7.05
C VAL A 78 -29.33 8.80 -6.95
N ILE A 79 -29.86 9.98 -7.29
CA ILE A 79 -29.10 11.23 -7.40
C ILE A 79 -28.30 11.55 -6.14
N ALA A 80 -28.90 11.38 -4.96
CA ALA A 80 -28.25 11.64 -3.67
C ALA A 80 -27.08 10.68 -3.40
N GLN A 81 -27.20 9.41 -3.78
CA GLN A 81 -26.11 8.44 -3.63
C GLN A 81 -24.98 8.70 -4.62
N SER A 82 -25.34 9.03 -5.88
CA SER A 82 -24.38 9.37 -6.94
C SER A 82 -23.53 10.58 -6.52
N VAL A 83 -24.16 11.66 -6.06
CA VAL A 83 -23.46 12.87 -5.62
C VAL A 83 -22.57 12.62 -4.40
N ARG A 84 -23.05 11.85 -3.41
CA ARG A 84 -22.20 11.44 -2.27
C ARG A 84 -20.95 10.67 -2.71
N SER A 85 -21.10 9.81 -3.71
CA SER A 85 -19.97 9.03 -4.25
C SER A 85 -18.98 9.94 -4.97
N LEU A 86 -19.48 10.93 -5.72
CA LEU A 86 -18.65 11.91 -6.42
C LEU A 86 -17.90 12.86 -5.48
N LEU A 87 -18.54 13.28 -4.39
CA LEU A 87 -17.90 14.08 -3.33
C LEU A 87 -16.81 13.31 -2.58
N GLY A 88 -16.82 11.97 -2.63
CA GLY A 88 -15.79 11.11 -2.05
C GLY A 88 -14.51 10.98 -2.90
N ILE A 89 -14.44 11.62 -4.07
CA ILE A 89 -13.26 11.55 -4.94
C ILE A 89 -12.10 12.34 -4.31
N GLU A 90 -11.02 11.64 -3.97
CA GLU A 90 -9.76 12.25 -3.52
C GLU A 90 -8.95 12.81 -4.70
N TYR A 91 -9.35 13.99 -5.19
CA TYR A 91 -8.62 14.71 -6.23
C TYR A 91 -8.30 16.15 -5.78
N PRO A 92 -7.07 16.68 -5.98
CA PRO A 92 -6.64 17.93 -5.37
C PRO A 92 -7.50 19.15 -5.68
N ARG A 93 -8.05 19.24 -6.90
CA ARG A 93 -8.91 20.33 -7.35
C ARG A 93 -10.00 19.78 -8.27
N ILE A 94 -11.07 19.29 -7.67
CA ILE A 94 -12.26 18.80 -8.40
C ILE A 94 -13.43 19.75 -8.21
N GLN A 95 -14.16 20.00 -9.29
CA GLN A 95 -15.45 20.70 -9.27
C GLN A 95 -16.50 19.75 -9.84
N ILE A 96 -17.66 19.64 -9.20
CA ILE A 96 -18.77 18.80 -9.66
C ILE A 96 -19.93 19.72 -10.00
N ALA A 97 -20.40 19.64 -11.25
CA ALA A 97 -21.53 20.40 -11.76
C ALA A 97 -22.64 19.44 -12.17
N VAL A 98 -23.69 19.35 -11.35
CA VAL A 98 -24.87 18.53 -11.64
C VAL A 98 -25.87 19.37 -12.43
N ILE A 99 -26.27 18.90 -13.61
CA ILE A 99 -27.18 19.59 -14.53
C ILE A 99 -28.49 18.83 -14.54
N ASN A 100 -29.57 19.45 -14.06
CA ASN A 100 -30.91 18.91 -14.20
C ASN A 100 -31.40 19.13 -15.64
N ASP A 101 -31.51 18.08 -16.43
CA ASP A 101 -31.89 18.12 -17.85
C ASP A 101 -33.42 18.05 -18.04
N GLY A 102 -34.16 18.91 -17.34
CA GLY A 102 -35.62 18.97 -17.44
C GLY A 102 -36.36 17.82 -16.79
N SER A 103 -35.87 17.28 -15.66
CA SER A 103 -36.53 16.20 -14.91
C SER A 103 -37.98 16.54 -14.58
N THR A 104 -38.85 15.53 -14.70
CA THR A 104 -40.28 15.59 -14.36
C THR A 104 -40.59 15.03 -12.97
N ASP A 105 -39.58 14.47 -12.30
CA ASP A 105 -39.65 13.89 -10.96
C ASP A 105 -39.01 14.80 -9.90
N ASN A 106 -38.82 14.30 -8.68
CA ASN A 106 -38.27 15.08 -7.57
C ASN A 106 -36.73 15.12 -7.54
N THR A 107 -36.03 14.88 -8.66
CA THR A 107 -34.56 14.84 -8.72
C THR A 107 -33.89 16.05 -8.07
N LEU A 108 -34.38 17.27 -8.37
CA LEU A 108 -33.82 18.50 -7.82
C LEU A 108 -34.11 18.66 -6.32
N GLU A 109 -35.30 18.27 -5.88
CA GLU A 109 -35.68 18.35 -4.47
C GLU A 109 -34.84 17.37 -3.64
N GLU A 110 -34.66 16.14 -4.13
CA GLU A 110 -33.85 15.13 -3.44
C GLU A 110 -32.37 15.52 -3.39
N LEU A 111 -31.84 16.09 -4.48
CA LEU A 111 -30.49 16.65 -4.50
C LEU A 111 -30.30 17.72 -3.43
N THR A 112 -31.25 18.66 -3.32
CA THR A 112 -31.20 19.77 -2.36
C THR A 112 -31.42 19.32 -0.91
N ARG A 113 -32.24 18.30 -0.67
CA ARG A 113 -32.47 17.74 0.67
C ARG A 113 -31.25 17.03 1.23
N SER A 114 -30.44 16.43 0.37
CA SER A 114 -29.32 15.57 0.75
C SER A 114 -28.01 16.29 1.06
N HIS A 115 -27.97 17.63 0.95
CA HIS A 115 -26.80 18.48 1.15
C HIS A 115 -27.11 19.62 2.14
#